data_AF-A0A8R7Q5G9-F1
#
_entry.id   AF-A0A8R7Q5G9-F1
#
_cell.length_a   1.000
_cell.length_b   1.000
_cell.length_c   1.000
_cell.angle_alpha   90.00
_cell.angle_beta   90.00
_cell.angle_gamma   90.00
#
_symmetry.space_group_name_H-M   'P 1'
#
loop_
_entity.id
_entity.type
_entity.pdbx_description
1 polymer ?
#
loop_
_entity_poly.entity_id
_entity_poly.type
_entity_poly.pdbx_seq_one_letter_code
_entity_poly.pdbx_strand_id
1 'polypeptide(L)'
;MLLTVLSLRGETLGLHGVQFVQQWDTQSPFSLIIFLWEIRNAQCTTIKAIVSEYAVTGNDAGRGTLVAALAEAAFLIGLERNSDAVEMASCAPLFVNDNDRRWSPDAIVFNSWQHYGCPNYWMLHFFKESSGAALHPSTIQVSNYNQLVASAITWQNSKDGNTYLKIKVLNFGNKAVDLSISITGLENEIQTFGSIKTVLTSGSLRDENSFQQPDKVVPVESPISNAREEMSLVLDPYSLTSFDLLLDPSNSTMMHSVPESSLHSSDWGGYWSDAHAIHIP
;
A
#
# COMPACT_ATOMS: atom_id res chain seq x y z
N MET A 1 -10.82 -28.10 -2.89
CA MET A 1 -12.28 -27.88 -2.98
C MET A 1 -12.52 -27.13 -4.27
N LEU A 2 -13.09 -27.81 -5.27
CA LEU A 2 -13.45 -27.23 -6.56
C LEU A 2 -14.52 -26.17 -6.32
N LEU A 3 -14.32 -24.91 -6.74
CA LEU A 3 -15.38 -23.92 -6.65
C LEU A 3 -15.52 -23.15 -7.96
N THR A 4 -16.62 -23.44 -8.65
CA THR A 4 -17.22 -22.63 -9.71
C THR A 4 -17.58 -21.27 -9.15
N VAL A 5 -17.15 -20.18 -9.80
CA VAL A 5 -17.62 -18.82 -9.49
C VAL A 5 -18.46 -18.33 -10.66
N LEU A 6 -19.73 -18.06 -10.37
CA LEU A 6 -20.68 -17.41 -11.28
C LEU A 6 -20.16 -15.99 -11.57
N SER A 7 -19.84 -15.73 -12.84
CA SER A 7 -19.85 -14.39 -13.41
C SER A 7 -21.31 -13.94 -13.52
N LEU A 8 -21.71 -12.93 -12.73
CA LEU A 8 -22.98 -12.25 -12.92
C LEU A 8 -22.74 -10.94 -13.65
N ARG A 9 -23.35 -10.85 -14.84
CA ARG A 9 -23.48 -9.66 -15.68
C ARG A 9 -24.08 -8.50 -14.87
N GLY A 10 -23.42 -7.34 -14.90
CA GLY A 10 -23.96 -6.05 -14.47
C GLY A 10 -23.87 -5.04 -15.61
N GLU A 11 -24.98 -4.38 -15.92
CA GLU A 11 -25.19 -3.53 -17.09
C GLU A 11 -24.32 -2.26 -17.10
N THR A 12 -23.71 -1.97 -18.25
CA THR A 12 -22.94 -0.76 -18.52
C THR A 12 -23.88 0.41 -18.78
N LEU A 13 -24.06 1.31 -17.80
CA LEU A 13 -24.67 2.62 -18.04
C LEU A 13 -23.57 3.62 -18.40
N GLY A 14 -23.40 3.84 -19.71
CA GLY A 14 -22.49 4.82 -20.25
C GLY A 14 -23.06 6.23 -20.13
N LEU A 15 -22.40 7.06 -19.32
CA LEU A 15 -22.38 8.51 -19.48
C LEU A 15 -20.91 8.93 -19.59
N HIS A 16 -20.54 9.47 -20.75
CA HIS A 16 -19.27 10.11 -21.09
C HIS A 16 -18.01 9.62 -20.34
N GLY A 17 -17.35 8.61 -20.90
CA GLY A 17 -15.91 8.38 -20.69
C GLY A 17 -15.47 7.76 -19.37
N VAL A 18 -16.39 7.30 -18.53
CA VAL A 18 -16.09 6.58 -17.27
C VAL A 18 -16.83 5.25 -17.28
N GLN A 19 -16.09 4.15 -17.11
CA GLN A 19 -16.69 2.84 -16.88
C GLN A 19 -16.77 2.59 -15.38
N PHE A 20 -18.00 2.56 -14.86
CA PHE A 20 -18.27 2.19 -13.47
C PHE A 20 -18.14 0.68 -13.34
N VAL A 21 -17.15 0.22 -12.56
CA VAL A 21 -17.09 -1.17 -12.12
C VAL A 21 -17.57 -1.19 -10.68
N GLN A 22 -18.85 -1.47 -10.50
CA GLN A 22 -19.45 -1.67 -9.18
C GLN A 22 -19.13 -3.10 -8.75
N GLN A 23 -18.10 -3.26 -7.92
CA GLN A 23 -17.73 -4.56 -7.39
C GLN A 23 -18.53 -4.87 -6.12
N TRP A 24 -19.53 -5.74 -6.26
CA TRP A 24 -20.19 -6.34 -5.11
C TRP A 24 -19.44 -7.61 -4.68
N ASP A 25 -19.15 -7.67 -3.38
CA ASP A 25 -18.93 -8.89 -2.61
C ASP A 25 -17.59 -9.62 -2.83
N THR A 26 -16.53 -9.16 -2.15
CA THR A 26 -15.33 -9.98 -1.92
C THR A 26 -15.44 -10.67 -0.56
N GLN A 27 -16.14 -11.81 -0.53
CA GLN A 27 -16.24 -12.69 0.64
C GLN A 27 -14.89 -13.33 1.05
N SER A 28 -13.81 -13.04 0.31
CA SER A 28 -12.50 -13.64 0.48
C SER A 28 -11.38 -12.69 0.02
N PRO A 29 -10.26 -12.60 0.76
CA PRO A 29 -9.03 -11.91 0.32
C PRO A 29 -8.52 -12.36 -1.06
N PHE A 30 -8.84 -13.59 -1.48
CA PHE A 30 -8.44 -14.14 -2.77
C PHE A 30 -9.23 -13.55 -3.96
N SER A 31 -10.45 -13.05 -3.73
CA SER A 31 -11.27 -12.44 -4.81
C SER A 31 -10.69 -11.11 -5.29
N LEU A 32 -10.01 -10.37 -4.40
CA LEU A 32 -9.31 -9.13 -4.74
C LEU A 32 -8.10 -9.38 -5.65
N ILE A 33 -7.41 -10.51 -5.46
CA ILE A 33 -6.27 -10.93 -6.29
C ILE A 33 -6.72 -11.27 -7.72
N ILE A 34 -7.89 -11.90 -7.89
CA ILE A 34 -8.46 -12.23 -9.20
C ILE A 34 -8.86 -10.97 -9.97
N PHE A 35 -9.46 -9.99 -9.29
CA PHE A 35 -9.82 -8.70 -9.89
C PHE A 35 -8.59 -7.93 -10.40
N LEU A 36 -7.50 -7.90 -9.62
CA LEU A 36 -6.23 -7.30 -10.05
C LEU A 36 -5.67 -7.98 -11.31
N TRP A 37 -5.86 -9.29 -11.46
CA TRP A 37 -5.48 -10.02 -12.67
C TRP A 37 -6.34 -9.63 -13.87
N GLU A 38 -7.64 -9.40 -13.70
CA GLU A 38 -8.54 -8.90 -14.77
C GLU A 38 -8.18 -7.48 -15.20
N ILE A 39 -7.89 -6.56 -14.27
CA ILE A 39 -7.41 -5.20 -14.60
C ILE A 39 -6.10 -5.26 -15.37
N ARG A 40 -5.14 -6.08 -14.92
CA ARG A 40 -3.83 -6.20 -15.57
C ARG A 40 -3.92 -6.70 -17.02
N ASN A 41 -4.95 -7.48 -17.33
CA ASN A 41 -5.20 -8.01 -18.68
C ASN A 41 -6.13 -7.12 -19.51
N ALA A 42 -6.79 -6.14 -18.90
CA ALA A 42 -7.46 -5.07 -19.64
C ALA A 42 -6.37 -4.21 -20.29
N GLN A 43 -6.20 -4.37 -21.61
CA GLN A 43 -5.32 -3.55 -22.44
C GLN A 43 -5.57 -2.07 -22.12
N CYS A 44 -4.50 -1.26 -22.08
CA CYS A 44 -4.53 0.20 -21.89
C CYS A 44 -5.67 0.84 -22.68
N THR A 45 -6.82 0.99 -22.03
CA THR A 45 -8.01 1.57 -22.61
C THR A 45 -7.93 3.07 -22.43
N THR A 46 -8.46 3.82 -23.39
CA THR A 46 -8.62 5.29 -23.29
C THR A 46 -9.52 5.73 -22.12
N ILE A 47 -10.16 4.77 -21.44
CA ILE A 47 -11.03 4.94 -20.29
C ILE A 47 -10.38 4.26 -19.09
N LYS A 48 -10.32 4.97 -17.96
CA LYS A 48 -9.90 4.41 -16.68
C LYS A 48 -11.09 3.88 -15.90
N ALA A 49 -10.86 2.82 -15.13
CA ALA A 49 -11.85 2.23 -14.23
C ALA A 49 -11.93 3.00 -12.91
N ILE A 50 -13.11 2.94 -12.29
CA ILE A 50 -13.34 3.40 -10.92
C ILE A 50 -13.85 2.23 -10.09
N VAL A 51 -13.19 1.96 -8.97
CA VAL A 51 -13.63 1.02 -7.93
C VAL A 51 -14.51 1.81 -6.96
N SER A 52 -15.82 1.83 -7.21
CA SER A 52 -16.74 2.67 -6.45
C SER A 52 -16.92 2.22 -4.99
N GLU A 53 -16.73 0.94 -4.71
CA GLU A 53 -16.82 0.34 -3.38
C GLU A 53 -15.86 -0.84 -3.27
N TYR A 54 -15.16 -0.96 -2.14
CA TYR A 54 -14.49 -2.18 -1.72
C TYR A 54 -14.55 -2.33 -0.21
N ALA A 55 -14.65 -3.59 0.24
CA ALA A 55 -14.43 -4.01 1.61
C ALA A 55 -14.23 -5.52 1.65
N VAL A 56 -13.41 -6.00 2.58
CA VAL A 56 -13.38 -7.40 2.95
C VAL A 56 -14.52 -7.67 3.92
N THR A 57 -15.36 -8.66 3.62
CA THR A 57 -16.57 -8.98 4.40
C THR A 57 -16.54 -10.44 4.91
N GLY A 58 -17.56 -10.83 5.67
CA GLY A 58 -17.71 -12.20 6.16
C GLY A 58 -16.90 -12.49 7.42
N ASN A 59 -16.64 -13.78 7.66
CA ASN A 59 -16.07 -14.24 8.93
C ASN A 59 -14.69 -13.65 9.21
N ASP A 60 -13.86 -13.49 8.18
CA ASP A 60 -12.50 -12.97 8.34
C ASP A 60 -12.51 -11.47 8.68
N ALA A 61 -13.50 -10.73 8.20
CA ALA A 61 -13.64 -9.31 8.46
C ALA A 61 -14.13 -8.98 9.86
N GLY A 62 -14.97 -9.83 10.45
CA GLY A 62 -15.56 -9.62 11.77
C GLY A 62 -16.20 -8.22 11.88
N ARG A 63 -15.83 -7.46 12.91
CA ARG A 63 -16.22 -6.05 13.09
C ARG A 63 -15.19 -5.04 12.55
N GLY A 64 -14.15 -5.53 11.87
CA GLY A 64 -12.99 -4.79 11.42
C GLY A 64 -11.74 -5.42 12.01
N THR A 65 -11.28 -6.53 11.43
CA THR A 65 -10.07 -7.24 11.86
C THR A 65 -8.81 -6.73 11.18
N LEU A 66 -7.65 -7.02 11.78
CA LEU A 66 -6.35 -6.80 11.14
C LEU A 66 -6.23 -7.55 9.80
N VAL A 67 -6.67 -8.81 9.72
CA VAL A 67 -6.56 -9.59 8.47
C VAL A 67 -7.33 -8.96 7.30
N ALA A 68 -8.50 -8.39 7.56
CA ALA A 68 -9.25 -7.65 6.54
C ALA A 68 -8.52 -6.38 6.11
N ALA A 69 -7.98 -5.62 7.05
CA ALA A 69 -7.19 -4.43 6.75
C ALA A 69 -5.96 -4.75 5.90
N LEU A 70 -5.22 -5.81 6.23
CA LEU A 70 -4.05 -6.24 5.45
C LEU A 70 -4.46 -6.67 4.03
N ALA A 71 -5.57 -7.39 3.88
CA ALA A 71 -6.08 -7.81 2.57
C ALA A 71 -6.50 -6.62 1.70
N GLU A 72 -7.18 -5.64 2.29
CA GLU A 72 -7.51 -4.37 1.62
C GLU A 72 -6.25 -3.57 1.27
N ALA A 73 -5.22 -3.57 2.11
CA ALA A 73 -3.93 -2.96 1.78
C ALA A 73 -3.27 -3.62 0.56
N ALA A 74 -3.30 -4.96 0.46
CA ALA A 74 -2.79 -5.68 -0.71
C ALA A 74 -3.49 -5.23 -1.99
N PHE A 75 -4.81 -5.07 -1.90
CA PHE A 75 -5.65 -4.61 -2.99
C PHE A 75 -5.29 -3.17 -3.39
N LEU A 76 -5.19 -2.24 -2.44
CA LEU A 76 -4.83 -0.86 -2.72
C LEU A 76 -3.42 -0.72 -3.30
N ILE A 77 -2.44 -1.47 -2.81
CA ILE A 77 -1.10 -1.53 -3.43
C ILE A 77 -1.21 -2.03 -4.88
N GLY A 78 -2.08 -3.01 -5.12
CA GLY A 78 -2.41 -3.47 -6.46
C GLY A 78 -2.99 -2.34 -7.34
N LEU A 79 -3.93 -1.56 -6.83
CA LEU A 79 -4.51 -0.43 -7.56
C LEU A 79 -3.47 0.67 -7.84
N GLU A 80 -2.62 1.00 -6.86
CA GLU A 80 -1.52 1.94 -7.06
C GLU A 80 -0.61 1.50 -8.20
N ARG A 81 -0.25 0.22 -8.26
CA ARG A 81 0.60 -0.33 -9.33
C ARG A 81 -0.08 -0.37 -10.71
N ASN A 82 -1.40 -0.20 -10.77
CA ASN A 82 -2.19 -0.17 -11.99
C ASN A 82 -2.94 1.18 -12.12
N SER A 83 -2.36 2.28 -11.61
CA SER A 83 -2.96 3.62 -11.63
C SER A 83 -3.07 4.22 -13.06
N ASP A 84 -2.43 3.59 -14.03
CA ASP A 84 -2.63 3.84 -15.45
C ASP A 84 -4.01 3.38 -15.93
N ALA A 85 -4.54 2.30 -15.34
CA ALA A 85 -5.86 1.73 -15.66
C ALA A 85 -6.97 2.12 -14.67
N VAL A 86 -6.64 2.44 -13.42
CA VAL A 86 -7.61 2.77 -12.36
C VAL A 86 -7.41 4.21 -11.87
N GLU A 87 -8.48 5.00 -11.87
CA GLU A 87 -8.42 6.41 -11.46
C GLU A 87 -8.81 6.62 -9.99
N MET A 88 -9.78 5.84 -9.49
CA MET A 88 -10.37 6.05 -8.16
C MET A 88 -10.74 4.73 -7.49
N ALA A 89 -10.61 4.72 -6.16
CA ALA A 89 -11.08 3.65 -5.30
C ALA A 89 -11.72 4.22 -4.04
N SER A 90 -12.84 3.65 -3.60
CA SER A 90 -13.54 4.09 -2.40
C SER A 90 -13.85 2.91 -1.48
N CYS A 91 -13.41 3.00 -0.23
CA CYS A 91 -13.77 2.04 0.82
C CYS A 91 -15.22 2.27 1.24
N ALA A 92 -16.00 1.21 1.42
CA ALA A 92 -17.37 1.31 1.90
C ALA A 92 -17.77 0.13 2.79
N PRO A 93 -18.54 0.36 3.88
CA PRO A 93 -19.05 1.66 4.34
C PRO A 93 -18.09 2.37 5.32
N LEU A 94 -18.18 3.71 5.36
CA LEU A 94 -17.27 4.55 6.15
C LEU A 94 -17.66 4.65 7.64
N PHE A 95 -18.97 4.76 7.93
CA PHE A 95 -19.48 5.05 9.26
C PHE A 95 -20.60 4.10 9.66
N VAL A 96 -20.56 3.62 10.90
CA VAL A 96 -21.66 2.86 11.50
C VAL A 96 -21.94 3.27 12.93
N ASN A 97 -23.24 3.42 13.24
CA ASN A 97 -23.69 3.54 14.61
C ASN A 97 -23.76 2.14 15.23
N ASP A 98 -23.02 1.90 16.32
CA ASP A 98 -22.96 0.61 16.98
C ASP A 98 -24.33 0.10 17.46
N ASN A 99 -25.27 1.02 17.72
CA ASN A 99 -26.62 0.69 18.17
C ASN A 99 -27.58 0.27 17.03
N ASP A 100 -27.23 0.46 15.75
CA ASP A 100 -28.04 0.06 14.58
C ASP A 100 -27.14 -0.49 13.46
N ARG A 101 -26.26 -1.43 13.82
CA ARG A 101 -25.37 -2.08 12.87
C ARG A 101 -26.13 -3.11 12.02
N ARG A 102 -26.19 -2.87 10.71
CA ARG A 102 -26.80 -3.79 9.72
C ARG A 102 -25.80 -4.45 8.79
N TRP A 103 -24.60 -3.88 8.68
CA TRP A 103 -23.49 -4.36 7.86
C TRP A 103 -22.21 -4.42 8.72
N SER A 104 -21.23 -5.20 8.27
CA SER A 104 -19.92 -5.27 8.91
C SER A 104 -18.89 -5.78 7.89
N PRO A 105 -17.66 -5.24 7.87
CA PRO A 105 -17.13 -4.17 8.73
C PRO A 105 -17.44 -2.76 8.19
N ASP A 106 -17.15 -1.76 9.02
CA ASP A 106 -17.17 -0.34 8.67
C ASP A 106 -15.89 0.30 9.20
N ALA A 107 -15.38 1.32 8.52
CA ALA A 107 -14.10 1.93 8.89
C ALA A 107 -14.15 2.67 10.25
N ILE A 108 -15.24 3.39 10.55
CA ILE A 108 -15.40 4.16 11.78
C ILE A 108 -16.69 3.74 12.48
N VAL A 109 -16.57 3.33 13.74
CA VAL A 109 -17.68 2.91 14.58
C VAL A 109 -17.93 3.98 15.63
N PHE A 110 -19.17 4.40 15.80
CA PHE A 110 -19.53 5.43 16.77
C PHE A 110 -20.82 5.10 17.53
N ASN A 111 -21.01 5.77 18.66
CA ASN A 111 -22.27 5.84 19.37
C ASN A 111 -22.55 7.31 19.75
N SER A 112 -23.50 7.56 20.67
CA SER A 112 -23.88 8.94 21.05
C SER A 112 -22.78 9.79 21.69
N TRP A 113 -21.66 9.22 22.16
CA TRP A 113 -20.65 9.95 22.93
C TRP A 113 -19.18 9.55 22.66
N GLN A 114 -18.93 8.49 21.88
CA GLN A 114 -17.58 8.03 21.56
C GLN A 114 -17.52 7.39 20.16
N HIS A 115 -16.30 7.26 19.63
CA HIS A 115 -16.02 6.60 18.35
C HIS A 115 -14.65 5.91 18.39
N TYR A 116 -14.43 4.97 17.48
CA TYR A 116 -13.13 4.38 17.21
C TYR A 116 -12.97 4.06 15.73
N GLY A 117 -11.72 4.09 15.24
CA GLY A 117 -11.37 3.61 13.90
C GLY A 117 -11.05 2.13 13.93
N CYS A 118 -11.62 1.36 13.01
CA CYS A 118 -11.25 -0.04 12.79
C CYS A 118 -9.84 -0.14 12.15
N PRO A 119 -9.18 -1.31 12.18
CA PRO A 119 -7.90 -1.53 11.53
C PRO A 119 -7.85 -1.07 10.06
N ASN A 120 -8.95 -1.23 9.30
CA ASN A 120 -9.04 -0.75 7.92
C ASN A 120 -9.06 0.78 7.83
N TYR A 121 -9.70 1.50 8.76
CA TYR A 121 -9.58 2.95 8.86
C TYR A 121 -8.12 3.38 9.01
N TRP A 122 -7.37 2.72 9.89
CA TRP A 122 -5.96 3.03 10.09
C TRP A 122 -5.08 2.64 8.91
N MET A 123 -5.40 1.53 8.23
CA MET A 123 -4.76 1.15 6.98
C MET A 123 -4.92 2.21 5.90
N LEU A 124 -6.10 2.85 5.77
CA LEU A 124 -6.31 3.93 4.81
C LEU A 124 -5.36 5.12 5.03
N HIS A 125 -4.81 5.32 6.23
CA HIS A 125 -3.83 6.39 6.48
C HIS A 125 -2.53 6.20 5.69
N PHE A 126 -2.17 4.96 5.33
CA PHE A 126 -1.00 4.67 4.51
C PHE A 126 -1.17 5.12 3.06
N PHE A 127 -2.42 5.41 2.63
CA PHE A 127 -2.77 5.74 1.24
C PHE A 127 -3.31 7.16 1.07
N LYS A 128 -3.30 7.98 2.14
CA LYS A 128 -3.76 9.38 2.10
C LYS A 128 -3.01 10.21 1.06
N GLU A 129 -1.72 9.96 0.94
CA GLU A 129 -0.82 10.70 0.05
C GLU A 129 -0.74 10.11 -1.35
N SER A 130 -1.48 9.03 -1.65
CA SER A 130 -1.45 8.39 -2.98
C SER A 130 -2.12 9.24 -4.05
N SER A 131 -3.09 10.08 -3.68
CA SER A 131 -3.75 10.98 -4.61
C SER A 131 -2.80 12.12 -5.01
N GLY A 132 -2.48 12.21 -6.30
CA GLY A 132 -1.55 13.22 -6.83
C GLY A 132 -0.07 12.88 -6.66
N ALA A 133 0.27 11.70 -6.16
CA ALA A 133 1.64 11.22 -6.08
C ALA A 133 2.13 10.62 -7.40
N ALA A 134 3.45 10.62 -7.60
CA ALA A 134 4.10 9.94 -8.70
C ALA A 134 4.41 8.49 -8.30
N LEU A 135 3.90 7.52 -9.05
CA LEU A 135 4.23 6.10 -8.88
C LEU A 135 5.61 5.79 -9.45
N HIS A 136 6.43 5.07 -8.68
CA HIS A 136 7.71 4.55 -9.13
C HIS A 136 7.63 3.05 -9.41
N PRO A 137 8.32 2.56 -10.46
CA PRO A 137 8.46 1.12 -10.65
C PRO A 137 9.11 0.48 -9.43
N SER A 138 8.72 -0.74 -9.09
CA SER A 138 9.33 -1.47 -7.97
C SER A 138 9.34 -2.95 -8.27
N THR A 139 10.50 -3.58 -8.09
CA THR A 139 10.72 -5.02 -8.28
C THR A 139 10.97 -5.66 -6.93
N ILE A 140 10.22 -6.72 -6.63
CA ILE A 140 10.38 -7.50 -5.40
C ILE A 140 11.06 -8.82 -5.77
N GLN A 141 12.26 -9.05 -5.25
CA GLN A 141 13.03 -10.28 -5.42
C GLN A 141 12.96 -11.08 -4.13
N VAL A 142 12.10 -12.10 -4.10
CA VAL A 142 11.87 -12.92 -2.90
C VAL A 142 11.96 -14.38 -3.32
N SER A 143 12.93 -15.10 -2.76
CA SER A 143 13.27 -16.47 -3.16
C SER A 143 12.17 -17.51 -2.86
N ASN A 144 11.16 -17.22 -2.02
CA ASN A 144 10.13 -18.20 -1.66
C ASN A 144 8.76 -17.68 -1.11
N TYR A 145 8.33 -16.45 -1.37
CA TYR A 145 7.05 -15.95 -0.82
C TYR A 145 6.25 -15.04 -1.76
N ASN A 146 5.09 -15.51 -2.23
CA ASN A 146 4.01 -14.70 -2.84
C ASN A 146 3.25 -13.84 -1.79
N GLN A 147 3.85 -13.57 -0.63
CA GLN A 147 3.20 -12.94 0.53
C GLN A 147 3.66 -11.49 0.76
N LEU A 148 4.63 -11.02 -0.03
CA LEU A 148 5.08 -9.63 -0.02
C LEU A 148 4.49 -8.88 -1.21
N VAL A 149 3.88 -7.74 -0.92
CA VAL A 149 3.38 -6.81 -1.93
C VAL A 149 3.89 -5.42 -1.55
N ALA A 150 4.37 -4.66 -2.53
CA ALA A 150 4.90 -3.33 -2.30
C ALA A 150 4.55 -2.37 -3.43
N SER A 151 4.51 -1.08 -3.09
CA SER A 151 4.46 0.06 -3.99
C SER A 151 5.41 1.15 -3.50
N ALA A 152 5.86 1.99 -4.42
CA ALA A 152 6.68 3.15 -4.11
C ALA A 152 6.06 4.37 -4.80
N ILE A 153 5.88 5.45 -4.05
CA ILE A 153 5.37 6.72 -4.57
C ILE A 153 6.22 7.87 -4.07
N THR A 154 6.33 8.94 -4.86
CA THR A 154 6.83 10.23 -4.37
C THR A 154 5.69 11.21 -4.26
N TRP A 155 5.65 11.93 -3.14
CA TRP A 155 4.67 12.98 -2.89
C TRP A 155 5.34 14.16 -2.19
N GLN A 156 4.77 15.35 -2.36
CA GLN A 156 5.18 16.54 -1.63
C GLN A 156 4.17 16.83 -0.52
N ASN A 157 4.68 16.96 0.70
CA ASN A 157 3.88 17.31 1.85
C ASN A 157 3.53 18.79 1.84
N SER A 158 2.23 19.07 1.78
CA SER A 158 1.70 20.44 1.69
C SER A 158 1.89 21.26 2.97
N LYS A 159 2.19 20.62 4.11
CA LYS A 159 2.37 21.29 5.40
C LYS A 159 3.78 21.83 5.61
N ASP A 160 4.79 21.05 5.24
CA ASP A 160 6.21 21.39 5.44
C ASP A 160 6.94 21.73 4.12
N GLY A 161 6.34 21.43 2.97
CA GLY A 161 6.93 21.63 1.64
C GLY A 161 7.94 20.55 1.24
N ASN A 162 8.16 19.55 2.08
CA ASN A 162 9.16 18.51 1.86
C ASN A 162 8.65 17.44 0.91
N THR A 163 9.56 16.87 0.13
CA THR A 163 9.27 15.73 -0.74
C THR A 163 9.70 14.44 -0.06
N TYR A 164 8.85 13.42 -0.12
CA TYR A 164 9.13 12.11 0.46
C TYR A 164 8.98 11.02 -0.59
N LEU A 165 9.89 10.04 -0.57
CA LEU A 165 9.69 8.74 -1.18
C LEU A 165 9.02 7.83 -0.15
N LYS A 166 7.75 7.47 -0.40
CA LYS A 166 6.98 6.56 0.44
C LYS A 166 7.00 5.16 -0.15
N ILE A 167 7.61 4.22 0.56
CA ILE A 167 7.64 2.80 0.19
C ILE A 167 6.68 2.06 1.12
N LYS A 168 5.64 1.44 0.57
CA LYS A 168 4.67 0.64 1.33
C LYS A 168 4.96 -0.81 1.09
N VAL A 169 5.08 -1.59 2.14
CA VAL A 169 5.34 -3.03 2.06
C VAL A 169 4.38 -3.77 2.98
N LEU A 170 3.64 -4.69 2.41
CA LEU A 170 2.75 -5.59 3.10
C LEU A 170 3.44 -6.95 3.23
N ASN A 171 3.63 -7.42 4.47
CA ASN A 171 4.03 -8.78 4.77
C ASN A 171 2.83 -9.59 5.27
N PHE A 172 2.26 -10.41 4.39
CA PHE A 172 1.20 -11.36 4.74
C PHE A 172 1.71 -12.65 5.37
N GLY A 173 3.03 -12.80 5.51
CA GLY A 173 3.64 -13.99 6.09
C GLY A 173 3.56 -14.01 7.60
N ASN A 174 3.62 -15.23 8.14
CA ASN A 174 3.66 -15.49 9.58
C ASN A 174 5.06 -15.39 10.18
N LYS A 175 6.04 -14.93 9.41
CA LYS A 175 7.43 -14.74 9.83
C LYS A 175 7.85 -13.31 9.56
N ALA A 176 8.74 -12.82 10.42
CA ALA A 176 9.48 -11.61 10.15
C ALA A 176 10.35 -11.81 8.90
N VAL A 177 10.51 -10.74 8.13
CA VAL A 177 11.34 -10.73 6.92
C VAL A 177 12.42 -9.68 7.06
N ASP A 178 13.67 -10.10 6.91
CA ASP A 178 14.80 -9.20 6.69
C ASP A 178 14.71 -8.69 5.24
N LEU A 179 14.29 -7.44 5.09
CA LEU A 179 14.11 -6.79 3.81
C LEU A 179 15.29 -5.87 3.52
N SER A 180 15.94 -6.08 2.38
CA SER A 180 16.88 -5.10 1.80
C SER A 180 16.16 -4.23 0.78
N ILE A 181 16.31 -2.92 0.91
CA ILE A 181 15.77 -1.92 -0.01
C ILE A 181 16.95 -1.31 -0.76
N SER A 182 16.89 -1.30 -2.09
CA SER A 182 17.85 -0.65 -2.97
C SER A 182 17.10 0.32 -3.88
N ILE A 183 17.43 1.59 -3.78
CA ILE A 183 16.83 2.69 -4.53
C ILE A 183 17.89 3.21 -5.48
N THR A 184 17.59 3.23 -6.76
CA THR A 184 18.45 3.81 -7.80
C THR A 184 17.67 4.84 -8.59
N GLY A 185 18.36 5.65 -9.41
CA GLY A 185 17.70 6.57 -10.34
C GLY A 185 16.97 7.76 -9.70
N LEU A 186 17.06 7.92 -8.38
CA LEU A 186 16.42 9.02 -7.66
C LEU A 186 17.13 10.35 -7.97
N GLU A 187 16.38 11.37 -8.39
CA GLU A 187 16.94 12.70 -8.69
C GLU A 187 17.48 13.42 -7.45
N ASN A 188 16.89 13.12 -6.29
CA ASN A 188 17.21 13.72 -5.00
C ASN A 188 17.79 12.65 -4.07
N GLU A 189 18.86 12.97 -3.35
CA GLU A 189 19.42 12.08 -2.34
C GLU A 189 18.47 11.91 -1.14
N ILE A 190 18.59 10.79 -0.43
CA ILE A 190 17.81 10.53 0.78
C ILE A 190 18.52 11.15 1.99
N GLN A 191 17.81 11.99 2.73
CA GLN A 191 18.34 12.54 3.98
C GLN A 191 18.53 11.44 5.02
N THR A 192 19.69 11.46 5.67
CA THR A 192 20.04 10.49 6.73
C THR A 192 19.06 10.54 7.90
N PHE A 193 18.47 11.70 8.18
CA PHE A 193 17.52 11.96 9.26
C PHE A 193 16.20 12.51 8.72
N GLY A 194 15.14 12.47 9.54
CA GLY A 194 13.81 12.98 9.17
C GLY A 194 12.91 11.95 8.49
N SER A 195 13.44 10.77 8.16
CA SER A 195 12.67 9.65 7.63
C SER A 195 11.91 8.90 8.75
N ILE A 196 10.71 8.42 8.45
CA ILE A 196 9.80 7.77 9.41
C ILE A 196 9.41 6.37 8.91
N LYS A 197 9.40 5.39 9.82
CA LYS A 197 8.81 4.06 9.63
C LYS A 197 7.48 4.00 10.38
N THR A 198 6.41 3.63 9.69
CA THR A 198 5.07 3.44 10.28
C THR A 198 4.63 2.00 10.10
N VAL A 199 4.20 1.33 11.18
CA VAL A 199 3.80 -0.09 11.15
C VAL A 199 2.38 -0.26 11.67
N LEU A 200 1.54 -0.97 10.92
CA LEU A 200 0.25 -1.49 11.36
C LEU A 200 0.35 -3.01 11.49
N THR A 201 0.27 -3.52 12.72
CA THR A 201 0.27 -4.96 13.05
C THR A 201 -0.39 -5.19 14.40
N SER A 202 -0.56 -6.45 14.80
CA SER A 202 -1.07 -6.86 16.11
C SER A 202 -0.61 -8.28 16.47
N GLY A 203 -0.84 -8.69 17.71
CA GLY A 203 -0.54 -10.05 18.18
C GLY A 203 -1.40 -11.15 17.52
N SER A 204 -2.57 -10.80 16.98
CA SER A 204 -3.46 -11.72 16.26
C SER A 204 -4.06 -11.07 15.01
N LEU A 205 -4.15 -11.85 13.92
CA LEU A 205 -4.84 -11.49 12.69
C LEU A 205 -6.33 -11.14 12.90
N ARG A 206 -6.94 -11.67 13.96
CA ARG A 206 -8.35 -11.41 14.31
C ARG A 206 -8.52 -10.29 15.33
N ASP A 207 -7.47 -9.55 15.65
CA ASP A 207 -7.61 -8.40 16.53
C ASP A 207 -8.42 -7.29 15.86
N GLU A 208 -9.31 -6.69 16.65
CA GLU A 208 -10.23 -5.62 16.28
C GLU A 208 -10.16 -4.51 17.33
N ASN A 209 -10.46 -3.28 16.93
CA ASN A 209 -10.68 -2.18 17.86
C ASN A 209 -12.12 -2.21 18.41
N SER A 210 -12.30 -1.66 19.62
CA SER A 210 -13.60 -1.59 20.30
C SER A 210 -13.68 -0.32 21.15
N PHE A 211 -14.86 0.00 21.68
CA PHE A 211 -14.96 1.12 22.63
C PHE A 211 -14.13 0.92 23.90
N GLN A 212 -13.88 -0.33 24.32
CA GLN A 212 -13.05 -0.65 25.49
C GLN A 212 -11.55 -0.58 25.17
N GLN A 213 -11.17 -0.86 23.92
CA GLN A 213 -9.80 -0.84 23.43
C GLN A 213 -9.78 -0.17 22.04
N PRO A 214 -9.94 1.17 21.97
CA PRO A 214 -10.08 1.88 20.69
C PRO A 214 -8.79 1.87 19.86
N ASP A 215 -7.65 1.76 20.56
CA ASP A 215 -6.31 1.82 19.96
C ASP A 215 -5.57 0.47 20.01
N LYS A 216 -6.30 -0.66 19.98
CA LYS A 216 -5.68 -2.00 20.06
C LYS A 216 -4.81 -2.30 18.83
N VAL A 217 -5.29 -1.89 17.66
CA VAL A 217 -4.65 -2.06 16.35
C VAL A 217 -4.63 -0.70 15.69
N VAL A 218 -3.50 0.00 15.84
CA VAL A 218 -3.25 1.34 15.30
C VAL A 218 -1.84 1.42 14.73
N PRO A 219 -1.54 2.36 13.83
CA PRO A 219 -0.21 2.53 13.29
C PRO A 219 0.74 3.04 14.37
N VAL A 220 1.95 2.47 14.43
CA VAL A 220 3.02 2.91 15.33
C VAL A 220 4.14 3.49 14.49
N GLU A 221 4.53 4.73 14.79
CA GLU A 221 5.60 5.46 14.12
C GLU A 221 6.92 5.32 14.87
N SER A 222 8.02 5.26 14.12
CA SER A 222 9.39 5.25 14.65
C SER A 222 10.35 5.94 13.68
N PRO A 223 11.34 6.70 14.17
CA PRO A 223 12.31 7.35 13.30
C PRO A 223 13.27 6.34 12.65
N ILE A 224 13.71 6.63 11.42
CA ILE A 224 14.79 5.91 10.75
C ILE A 224 16.06 6.76 10.88
N SER A 225 17.03 6.28 11.66
CA SER A 225 18.22 7.08 12.03
C SER A 225 19.33 7.12 10.98
N ASN A 226 19.30 6.24 9.97
CA ASN A 226 20.30 6.12 8.92
C ASN A 226 19.63 5.75 7.59
N ALA A 227 18.62 6.54 7.19
CA ALA A 227 17.97 6.34 5.89
C ALA A 227 18.98 6.64 4.76
N ARG A 228 18.95 5.81 3.71
CA ARG A 228 19.85 5.86 2.56
C ARG A 228 19.30 4.98 1.45
N GLU A 229 19.91 5.07 0.27
CA GLU A 229 19.50 4.37 -0.95
C GLU A 229 19.58 2.85 -0.80
N GLU A 230 20.55 2.36 -0.01
CA GLU A 230 20.68 0.94 0.32
C GLU A 230 20.50 0.69 1.82
N MET A 231 19.35 0.18 2.23
CA MET A 231 19.05 -0.04 3.65
C MET A 231 18.41 -1.40 3.90
N SER A 232 18.70 -1.97 5.07
CA SER A 232 18.11 -3.22 5.51
C SER A 232 17.25 -2.99 6.75
N LEU A 233 16.06 -3.57 6.75
CA LEU A 233 15.04 -3.38 7.76
C LEU A 233 14.31 -4.69 8.03
N VAL A 234 13.75 -4.83 9.22
CA VAL A 234 12.88 -5.96 9.56
C VAL A 234 11.43 -5.56 9.36
N LEU A 235 10.71 -6.38 8.59
CA LEU A 235 9.25 -6.37 8.49
C LEU A 235 8.67 -7.37 9.46
N ASP A 236 7.73 -6.93 10.28
CA ASP A 236 7.01 -7.79 11.20
C ASP A 236 6.11 -8.79 10.43
N PRO A 237 5.82 -9.97 10.99
CA PRO A 237 4.80 -10.86 10.44
C PRO A 237 3.45 -10.15 10.42
N TYR A 238 2.61 -10.46 9.42
CA TYR A 238 1.26 -9.90 9.31
C TYR A 238 1.21 -8.39 9.53
N SER A 239 1.96 -7.65 8.73
CA SER A 239 2.14 -6.21 8.90
C SER A 239 2.02 -5.44 7.60
N LEU A 240 1.47 -4.23 7.69
CA LEU A 240 1.63 -3.20 6.68
C LEU A 240 2.62 -2.18 7.23
N THR A 241 3.72 -1.96 6.50
CA THR A 241 4.77 -1.01 6.88
C THR A 241 4.92 0.05 5.79
N SER A 242 5.01 1.33 6.16
CA SER A 242 5.53 2.37 5.26
C SER A 242 6.87 2.90 5.74
N PHE A 243 7.71 3.22 4.77
CA PHE A 243 8.94 3.97 4.96
C PHE A 243 8.77 5.29 4.21
N ASP A 244 8.62 6.36 4.97
CA ASP A 244 8.47 7.72 4.45
C ASP A 244 9.88 8.35 4.50
N LEU A 245 10.61 8.21 3.39
CA LEU A 245 12.01 8.61 3.26
C LEU A 245 12.08 10.08 2.81
N LEU A 246 12.66 10.93 3.65
CA LEU A 246 12.81 12.35 3.36
C LEU A 246 13.86 12.55 2.26
N LEU A 247 13.49 13.27 1.21
CA LEU A 247 14.40 13.59 0.11
C LEU A 247 15.00 14.98 0.28
N ASP A 248 16.22 15.16 -0.22
CA ASP A 248 16.82 16.48 -0.31
C ASP A 248 16.01 17.39 -1.22
N PRO A 249 15.94 18.71 -0.94
CA PRO A 249 15.32 19.67 -1.84
C PRO A 249 15.95 19.57 -3.23
N SER A 250 15.14 19.73 -4.29
CA SER A 250 15.67 19.77 -5.65
C SER A 250 16.70 20.88 -5.79
N ASN A 251 17.93 20.50 -6.19
CA ASN A 251 18.99 21.42 -6.60
C ASN A 251 18.59 22.13 -7.90
N SER A 252 17.56 22.97 -7.86
CA SER A 252 17.41 24.01 -8.86
C SER A 252 18.47 25.08 -8.54
N THR A 253 19.42 25.24 -9.46
CA THR A 253 20.59 26.15 -9.43
C THR A 253 21.87 25.65 -8.73
N MET A 254 22.62 24.79 -9.43
CA MET A 254 24.06 25.05 -9.70
C MET A 254 24.38 24.54 -11.11
N MET A 255 24.34 25.44 -12.10
CA MET A 255 25.07 25.22 -13.35
C MET A 255 26.56 25.24 -13.00
N HIS A 256 27.15 24.08 -12.74
CA HIS A 256 28.58 23.91 -12.78
C HIS A 256 28.96 23.14 -14.05
N SER A 257 29.65 23.83 -14.94
CA SER A 257 30.26 23.31 -16.16
C SER A 257 31.22 22.15 -15.84
N VAL A 258 30.99 20.98 -16.45
CA VAL A 258 31.90 19.83 -16.41
C VAL A 258 32.67 19.77 -17.75
N PRO A 259 34.01 19.77 -17.74
CA PRO A 259 34.81 19.36 -18.89
C PRO A 259 34.89 17.83 -18.99
N GLU A 260 34.93 17.34 -20.23
CA GLU A 260 34.96 15.92 -20.63
C GLU A 260 36.19 15.11 -20.15
N SER A 261 35.98 13.78 -20.22
CA SER A 261 36.92 12.64 -20.24
C SER A 261 37.23 12.02 -18.86
N SER A 262 37.29 10.71 -18.67
CA SER A 262 37.48 9.58 -19.61
C SER A 262 36.94 8.27 -19.02
N LEU A 263 36.42 7.40 -19.90
CA LEU A 263 36.03 6.00 -19.68
C LEU A 263 37.12 5.16 -19.00
N HIS A 264 36.72 4.32 -18.04
CA HIS A 264 37.28 2.96 -17.90
C HIS A 264 36.31 2.04 -17.16
N SER A 265 36.06 0.87 -17.75
CA SER A 265 35.29 -0.24 -17.21
C SER A 265 36.14 -1.12 -16.28
N SER A 266 35.51 -1.70 -15.27
CA SER A 266 35.89 -3.01 -14.73
C SER A 266 34.72 -3.67 -14.01
N ASP A 267 34.26 -4.77 -14.60
CA ASP A 267 33.46 -5.82 -13.96
C ASP A 267 34.08 -6.27 -12.64
N TRP A 268 33.25 -6.51 -11.62
CA TRP A 268 33.42 -7.64 -10.71
C TRP A 268 32.05 -8.14 -10.24
N GLY A 269 31.77 -9.39 -10.60
CA GLY A 269 30.64 -10.15 -10.08
C GLY A 269 30.84 -10.56 -8.62
N GLY A 270 29.72 -10.61 -7.89
CA GLY A 270 29.63 -11.18 -6.56
C GLY A 270 28.25 -11.81 -6.38
N TYR A 271 28.23 -13.14 -6.34
CA TYR A 271 27.09 -13.95 -5.94
C TYR A 271 26.63 -13.56 -4.53
N TRP A 272 25.35 -13.21 -4.37
CA TRP A 272 24.67 -13.26 -3.07
C TRP A 272 23.43 -14.14 -3.19
N SER A 273 23.50 -15.29 -2.53
CA SER A 273 22.40 -16.21 -2.28
C SER A 273 21.47 -15.63 -1.20
N ASP A 274 20.16 -15.79 -1.46
CA ASP A 274 19.05 -15.79 -0.49
C ASP A 274 18.83 -14.53 0.38
N ALA A 275 18.75 -13.34 -0.22
CA ALA A 275 18.21 -12.14 0.43
C ALA A 275 16.88 -11.70 -0.22
N HIS A 276 15.91 -11.29 0.60
CA HIS A 276 14.66 -10.70 0.14
C HIS A 276 14.89 -9.19 -0.13
N ALA A 277 14.68 -8.75 -1.37
CA ALA A 277 15.02 -7.38 -1.78
C ALA A 277 13.86 -6.67 -2.50
N ILE A 278 13.73 -5.36 -2.25
CA ILE A 278 12.93 -4.45 -3.08
C ILE A 278 13.89 -3.51 -3.80
N HIS A 279 13.79 -3.49 -5.12
CA HIS A 279 14.55 -2.60 -5.99
C HIS A 279 13.62 -1.59 -6.66
N ILE A 280 13.91 -0.30 -6.51
CA ILE A 280 13.19 0.81 -7.14
C ILE A 280 14.17 1.46 -8.13
N PRO A 281 13.97 1.30 -9.45
CA PRO A 281 14.90 1.78 -10.48
C PRO A 281 14.84 3.28 -10.69
#